data_AF-A0A9D9FEF2-F1
#
_entry.id   AF-A0A9D9FEF2-F1
#
_cell.length_a   1.000
_cell.length_b   1.000
_cell.length_c   1.000
_cell.angle_alpha   90.00
_cell.angle_beta   90.00
_cell.angle_gamma   90.00
#
_symmetry.space_group_name_H-M   'P 1'
#
loop_
_entity.id
_entity.type
_entity.pdbx_description
1 polymer ?
#
loop_
_entity_poly.entity_id
_entity_poly.type
_entity_poly.pdbx_seq_one_letter_code
_entity_poly.pdbx_strand_id
1 'polypeptide(L)'
;MLDLTRLLSLSALLLGSVSTASAQQDPADPFSILSPQAEIQLTTPDINPVERPHTGVHTFRDAYLEARGNRGNIVTETLWSVERRTLSGELISTETRRLDFGDGFVRDRQAESDQIYDFATDRVLTLHAETVSSEPIAASAHRQMDVFTRFTRGGELEEIAGPGGVSFERFWIEAATGIRAAAVELVRQEAEDGTIEVRRTPDGSAIFATTPGRRGDNTYYDQLSRWMRHTLPIHPDAVDAVGNMGQLPDSFSFLVFSPSSPDGRRETWTLTESRGTLADFPWPATHTAASAGEYALTNDTIARLVSRGLGAAHRPEVTPTTENFIYASQSLMQAGDLPGAYLTLMQGTQHEGECLPNTSGELCSAMTRVIIAGLGNAQFQEIANAIANRASDPAALIEALRSYIGRRDYAGAAANLMTAQASARLSETYSASEVLEAFAAAAEIDPAVPLLYWHAGRYAVSQNDIETAWLLFDLACALPSATSETPRRETGALVERLRNISPRFFAAAQ
;
A
#
# COMPACT_ATOMS: atom_id res chain seq x y z
N MET A 1 -20.42 57.95 -0.67
CA MET A 1 -21.05 57.84 0.66
C MET A 1 -22.05 56.70 0.56
N LEU A 2 -21.56 55.47 0.73
CA LEU A 2 -21.59 54.70 1.99
C LEU A 2 -23.03 54.27 2.33
N ASP A 3 -23.35 53.02 1.99
CA ASP A 3 -24.16 52.20 2.90
C ASP A 3 -23.45 50.84 3.07
N LEU A 4 -22.38 50.89 3.87
CA LEU A 4 -21.49 49.79 4.22
C LEU A 4 -22.04 48.96 5.40
N THR A 5 -23.34 49.07 5.65
CA THR A 5 -23.98 48.66 6.92
C THR A 5 -24.85 47.41 6.79
N ARG A 6 -24.89 46.77 5.62
CA ARG A 6 -25.59 45.49 5.39
C ARG A 6 -24.67 44.29 5.12
N LEU A 7 -23.36 44.46 5.28
CA LEU A 7 -22.34 43.42 5.05
C LEU A 7 -21.75 42.81 6.35
N LEU A 8 -22.36 43.07 7.51
CA LEU A 8 -21.81 42.70 8.83
C LEU A 8 -22.75 41.88 9.72
N SER A 9 -23.68 41.12 9.14
CA SER A 9 -24.63 40.28 9.92
C SER A 9 -24.69 38.82 9.48
N LEU A 10 -23.57 38.23 9.06
CA LEU A 10 -23.43 36.77 8.86
C LEU A 10 -22.25 36.18 9.66
N SER A 11 -22.08 36.67 10.89
CA SER A 11 -21.14 36.12 11.86
C SER A 11 -21.84 35.95 13.20
N ALA A 12 -22.80 35.04 13.26
CA ALA A 12 -23.31 34.41 14.48
C ALA A 12 -24.43 33.42 14.12
N LEU A 13 -24.09 32.16 13.87
CA LEU A 13 -24.91 30.97 14.19
C LEU A 13 -24.05 29.72 13.92
N LEU A 14 -23.13 29.51 14.84
CA LEU A 14 -22.61 28.19 15.19
C LEU A 14 -23.70 27.44 15.99
N LEU A 15 -23.63 26.10 15.91
CA LEU A 15 -24.27 25.10 16.77
C LEU A 15 -25.61 24.53 16.25
N GLY A 16 -25.51 23.41 15.54
CA GLY A 16 -26.66 22.56 15.24
C GLY A 16 -26.25 21.27 14.53
N SER A 17 -26.02 20.21 15.32
CA SER A 17 -26.07 18.78 14.96
C SER A 17 -25.27 18.30 13.74
N VAL A 18 -24.12 17.70 14.02
CA VAL A 18 -23.44 16.75 13.13
C VAL A 18 -24.31 15.48 13.05
N SER A 19 -24.94 15.26 11.90
CA SER A 19 -25.46 13.94 11.52
C SER A 19 -24.50 13.34 10.50
N THR A 20 -23.63 12.45 10.97
CA THR A 20 -22.80 11.58 10.13
C THR A 20 -23.71 10.55 9.46
N ALA A 21 -23.83 10.61 8.14
CA ALA A 21 -24.24 9.45 7.35
C ALA A 21 -23.04 8.50 7.32
N SER A 22 -23.06 7.55 8.25
CA SER A 22 -22.10 6.47 8.39
C SER A 22 -22.22 5.53 7.19
N ALA A 23 -21.15 5.41 6.40
CA ALA A 23 -20.80 4.09 5.87
C ALA A 23 -20.84 3.13 7.05
N GLN A 24 -21.52 2.00 6.90
CA GLN A 24 -21.76 1.03 7.96
C GLN A 24 -20.41 0.54 8.52
N GLN A 25 -19.88 1.29 9.49
CA GLN A 25 -18.76 0.91 10.32
C GLN A 25 -19.30 -0.20 11.21
N ASP A 26 -18.81 -1.41 10.97
CA ASP A 26 -18.60 -2.36 12.06
C ASP A 26 -17.96 -1.60 13.23
N PRO A 27 -18.28 -1.96 14.50
CA PRO A 27 -17.77 -1.26 15.68
C PRO A 27 -16.26 -1.01 15.53
N ALA A 28 -15.86 0.26 15.71
CA ALA A 28 -14.52 0.82 15.52
C ALA A 28 -13.43 -0.26 15.41
N ASP A 29 -13.19 -0.76 14.19
CA ASP A 29 -12.16 -1.77 13.96
C ASP A 29 -10.82 -1.22 14.47
N PRO A 30 -10.24 -1.79 15.54
CA PRO A 30 -9.02 -1.28 16.14
C PRO A 30 -7.82 -1.36 15.19
N PHE A 31 -7.94 -2.12 14.10
CA PHE A 31 -6.92 -2.35 13.09
C PHE A 31 -7.14 -1.53 11.80
N SER A 32 -8.26 -0.80 11.70
CA SER A 32 -8.59 -0.01 10.51
C SER A 32 -7.62 1.17 10.36
N ILE A 33 -6.77 1.10 9.33
CA ILE A 33 -5.76 2.14 9.08
C ILE A 33 -6.36 3.47 8.60
N LEU A 34 -7.63 3.47 8.16
CA LEU A 34 -8.36 4.65 7.74
C LEU A 34 -9.31 5.21 8.83
N SER A 35 -9.55 4.49 9.92
CA SER A 35 -10.44 4.99 10.98
C SER A 35 -9.77 6.10 11.77
N PRO A 36 -10.47 7.22 12.06
CA PRO A 36 -9.97 8.24 12.97
C PRO A 36 -9.98 7.67 14.39
N GLN A 37 -8.89 7.01 14.80
CA GLN A 37 -8.71 6.68 16.21
C GLN A 37 -8.44 7.97 16.98
N ALA A 38 -9.10 8.08 18.14
CA ALA A 38 -9.02 9.23 19.06
C ALA A 38 -7.59 9.76 19.13
N GLU A 39 -7.43 11.06 18.92
CA GLU A 39 -6.19 11.84 18.97
C GLU A 39 -5.04 11.12 19.71
N ILE A 40 -4.36 10.22 19.01
CA ILE A 40 -2.93 10.09 19.24
C ILE A 40 -2.45 11.47 18.85
N GLN A 41 -1.90 12.21 19.81
CA GLN A 41 -1.03 13.33 19.48
C GLN A 41 0.04 12.73 18.57
N LEU A 42 -0.23 12.74 17.26
CA LEU A 42 0.77 12.71 16.23
C LEU A 42 1.53 13.99 16.51
N THR A 43 2.49 13.93 17.45
CA THR A 43 3.71 14.71 17.31
C THR A 43 4.08 14.46 15.87
N THR A 44 3.86 15.47 15.03
CA THR A 44 4.32 15.47 13.65
C THR A 44 5.76 15.03 13.80
N PRO A 45 6.12 13.79 13.42
CA PRO A 45 7.48 13.39 13.67
C PRO A 45 8.29 14.42 12.88
N ASP A 46 9.37 14.90 13.47
CA ASP A 46 10.37 15.64 12.73
C ASP A 46 11.03 14.62 11.78
N ILE A 47 10.23 14.14 10.82
CA ILE A 47 10.69 13.41 9.67
C ILE A 47 11.36 14.53 8.88
N ASN A 48 12.63 14.80 9.19
CA ASN A 48 13.52 15.19 8.12
C ASN A 48 13.33 14.11 7.06
N PRO A 49 12.72 14.40 5.90
CA PRO A 49 12.75 13.46 4.82
C PRO A 49 14.22 13.41 4.44
N VAL A 50 14.95 12.45 5.00
CA VAL A 50 16.15 11.99 4.32
C VAL A 50 15.60 11.56 2.98
N GLU A 51 15.88 12.35 1.94
CA GLU A 51 15.55 12.10 0.54
C GLU A 51 16.16 10.77 0.13
N ARG A 52 15.58 9.67 0.59
CA ARG A 52 15.81 8.37 -0.01
C ARG A 52 14.98 8.38 -1.29
N PRO A 53 15.58 8.08 -2.45
CA PRO A 53 14.81 7.88 -3.66
C PRO A 53 13.71 6.86 -3.36
N HIS A 54 12.46 7.21 -3.65
CA HIS A 54 11.34 6.31 -3.42
C HIS A 54 11.46 5.12 -4.36
N THR A 55 11.81 3.93 -3.84
CA THR A 55 11.83 2.67 -4.59
C THR A 55 10.41 2.19 -4.85
N GLY A 56 9.69 2.86 -5.75
CA GLY A 56 8.29 2.56 -6.08
C GLY A 56 8.13 1.45 -7.12
N VAL A 57 6.87 1.19 -7.47
CA VAL A 57 6.42 0.22 -8.50
C VAL A 57 7.12 0.33 -9.87
N HIS A 58 7.60 1.51 -10.25
CA HIS A 58 8.17 1.82 -11.56
C HIS A 58 9.71 1.78 -11.60
N THR A 59 10.36 1.46 -10.47
CA THR A 59 11.80 1.74 -10.31
C THR A 59 12.63 0.88 -11.26
N PHE A 60 13.41 1.53 -12.11
CA PHE A 60 14.42 0.86 -12.92
C PHE A 60 15.45 0.19 -12.02
N ARG A 61 15.98 -0.96 -12.46
CA ARG A 61 16.95 -1.75 -11.72
C ARG A 61 18.06 -0.91 -11.10
N ASP A 62 18.72 -0.06 -11.87
CA ASP A 62 19.89 0.68 -11.39
C ASP A 62 19.51 1.72 -10.32
N ALA A 63 18.39 2.43 -10.50
CA ALA A 63 17.86 3.35 -9.49
C ALA A 63 17.43 2.61 -8.21
N TYR A 64 16.89 1.40 -8.36
CA TYR A 64 16.53 0.56 -7.22
C TYR A 64 17.76 0.11 -6.44
N LEU A 65 18.79 -0.38 -7.14
CA LEU A 65 20.04 -0.81 -6.53
C LEU A 65 20.80 0.35 -5.87
N GLU A 66 20.76 1.54 -6.48
CA GLU A 66 21.31 2.77 -5.89
C GLU A 66 20.59 3.13 -4.59
N ALA A 67 19.26 3.15 -4.60
CA ALA A 67 18.45 3.47 -3.42
C ALA A 67 18.57 2.42 -2.30
N ARG A 68 18.74 1.14 -2.67
CA ARG A 68 19.03 0.05 -1.74
C ARG A 68 20.40 0.22 -1.06
N GLY A 69 21.36 0.77 -1.79
CA GLY A 69 22.75 0.98 -1.40
C GLY A 69 23.62 -0.27 -1.64
N ASN A 70 24.94 -0.03 -1.77
CA ASN A 70 25.95 -1.10 -1.84
C ASN A 70 25.99 -1.85 -0.50
N ARG A 71 25.26 -2.95 -0.45
CA ARG A 71 25.18 -3.88 0.68
C ARG A 71 25.99 -5.13 0.37
N GLY A 72 26.44 -5.86 1.38
CA GLY A 72 27.45 -6.91 1.25
C GLY A 72 27.21 -7.88 0.08
N ASN A 73 28.29 -8.36 -0.54
CA ASN A 73 28.25 -9.17 -1.77
C ASN A 73 28.31 -10.69 -1.50
N ILE A 74 28.06 -11.13 -0.28
CA ILE A 74 27.95 -12.56 0.04
C ILE A 74 26.49 -12.95 0.02
N VAL A 75 26.14 -13.90 -0.84
CA VAL A 75 24.83 -14.54 -0.88
C VAL A 75 25.00 -16.00 -0.45
N THR A 76 24.17 -16.43 0.49
CA THR A 76 24.12 -17.82 0.96
C THR A 76 22.93 -18.52 0.34
N GLU A 77 23.21 -19.39 -0.63
CA GLU A 77 22.20 -20.27 -1.20
C GLU A 77 21.98 -21.46 -0.27
N THR A 78 20.72 -21.78 0.00
CA THR A 78 20.35 -22.91 0.85
C THR A 78 19.36 -23.82 0.14
N LEU A 79 19.43 -25.11 0.45
CA LEU A 79 18.48 -26.11 0.00
C LEU A 79 17.81 -26.74 1.22
N TRP A 80 16.48 -26.76 1.22
CA TRP A 80 15.68 -27.29 2.30
C TRP A 80 14.84 -28.45 1.80
N SER A 81 14.88 -29.57 2.52
CA SER A 81 13.88 -30.64 2.39
C SER A 81 12.69 -30.31 3.27
N VAL A 82 11.50 -30.27 2.68
CA VAL A 82 10.25 -29.96 3.38
C VAL A 82 9.38 -31.21 3.39
N GLU A 83 9.15 -31.76 4.58
CA GLU A 83 8.22 -32.87 4.79
C GLU A 83 6.93 -32.38 5.43
N ARG A 84 5.79 -32.76 4.86
CA ARG A 84 4.47 -32.51 5.44
C ARG A 84 3.88 -33.82 5.91
N ARG A 85 3.52 -33.90 7.18
CA ARG A 85 2.93 -35.09 7.80
C ARG A 85 1.64 -34.75 8.53
N THR A 86 0.69 -35.68 8.53
CA THR A 86 -0.45 -35.59 9.45
C THR A 86 0.05 -35.62 10.90
N LEU A 87 -0.78 -35.22 11.86
CA LEU A 87 -0.40 -35.32 13.27
C LEU A 87 -0.25 -36.78 13.75
N SER A 88 -0.81 -37.76 13.03
CA SER A 88 -0.60 -39.19 13.27
C SER A 88 0.72 -39.73 12.69
N GLY A 89 1.45 -38.91 11.91
CA GLY A 89 2.77 -39.23 11.36
C GLY A 89 2.76 -39.72 9.90
N GLU A 90 1.59 -39.83 9.27
CA GLU A 90 1.47 -40.20 7.86
C GLU A 90 2.07 -39.11 6.96
N LEU A 91 2.90 -39.52 5.99
CA LEU A 91 3.52 -38.61 5.03
C LEU A 91 2.49 -38.14 4.00
N ILE A 92 2.26 -36.83 3.94
CA ILE A 92 1.36 -36.19 2.97
C ILE A 92 2.14 -35.85 1.70
N SER A 93 3.28 -35.17 1.86
CA SER A 93 4.12 -34.77 0.74
C SER A 93 5.55 -34.46 1.18
N THR A 94 6.44 -34.45 0.19
CA THR A 94 7.84 -34.02 0.31
C THR A 94 8.16 -33.09 -0.85
N GLU A 95 8.81 -31.98 -0.58
CA GLU A 95 9.29 -31.06 -1.60
C GLU A 95 10.66 -30.51 -1.23
N THR A 96 11.30 -29.86 -2.20
CA THR A 96 12.55 -29.14 -1.98
C THR A 96 12.33 -27.66 -2.21
N ARG A 97 12.86 -26.83 -1.32
CA ARG A 97 12.79 -25.37 -1.38
C ARG A 97 14.18 -24.77 -1.39
N ARG A 98 14.41 -23.75 -2.22
CA ARG A 98 15.68 -23.03 -2.26
C ARG A 98 15.46 -21.61 -1.77
N LEU A 99 16.21 -21.22 -0.74
CA LEU A 99 16.22 -19.87 -0.22
C LEU A 99 17.62 -19.29 -0.37
N ASP A 100 17.72 -18.07 -0.88
CA ASP A 100 18.98 -17.32 -0.89
C ASP A 100 18.92 -16.19 0.13
N PHE A 101 19.93 -16.12 0.98
CA PHE A 101 20.07 -15.08 2.00
C PHE A 101 21.18 -14.13 1.63
N GLY A 102 20.94 -12.83 1.76
CA GLY A 102 21.99 -11.83 1.65
C GLY A 102 21.74 -10.65 2.59
N ASP A 103 22.53 -9.60 2.43
CA ASP A 103 22.46 -8.43 3.31
C ASP A 103 21.12 -7.70 3.16
N GLY A 104 20.19 -7.99 4.07
CA GLY A 104 18.88 -7.36 4.17
C GLY A 104 17.79 -7.96 3.28
N PHE A 105 18.00 -9.14 2.69
CA PHE A 105 16.97 -9.79 1.86
C PHE A 105 16.92 -11.31 2.00
N VAL A 106 15.79 -11.89 1.61
CA VAL A 106 15.62 -13.33 1.33
C VAL A 106 14.99 -13.50 -0.05
N ARG A 107 15.57 -14.35 -0.90
CA ARG A 107 14.94 -14.80 -2.15
C ARG A 107 14.39 -16.21 -1.95
N ASP A 108 13.07 -16.36 -2.06
CA ASP A 108 12.41 -17.66 -2.16
C ASP A 108 12.30 -18.05 -3.64
N ARG A 109 13.04 -19.09 -4.04
CA ARG A 109 13.01 -19.58 -5.42
C ARG A 109 11.91 -20.62 -5.56
N GLN A 110 10.88 -20.29 -6.34
CA GLN A 110 9.78 -21.21 -6.63
C GLN A 110 9.76 -21.58 -8.11
N ALA A 111 9.04 -22.65 -8.46
CA ALA A 111 9.03 -23.15 -9.83
C ALA A 111 8.41 -22.16 -10.83
N GLU A 112 7.46 -21.35 -10.39
CA GLU A 112 6.67 -20.46 -11.25
C GLU A 112 7.08 -18.98 -11.16
N SER A 113 7.53 -18.53 -9.98
CA SER A 113 8.04 -17.17 -9.79
C SER A 113 9.01 -17.12 -8.62
N ASP A 114 10.08 -16.34 -8.75
CA ASP A 114 10.98 -16.10 -7.62
C ASP A 114 10.54 -14.83 -6.90
N GLN A 115 10.44 -14.90 -5.57
CA GLN A 115 10.10 -13.75 -4.74
C GLN A 115 11.31 -13.31 -3.94
N ILE A 116 11.59 -12.01 -3.94
CA ILE A 116 12.66 -11.40 -3.15
C ILE A 116 12.01 -10.49 -2.11
N TYR A 117 12.10 -10.88 -0.84
CA TYR A 117 11.73 -10.06 0.30
C TYR A 117 12.92 -9.17 0.65
N ASP A 118 12.92 -7.92 0.18
CA ASP A 118 13.98 -6.95 0.43
C ASP A 118 13.62 -6.02 1.59
N PHE A 119 13.98 -6.43 2.80
CA PHE A 119 13.78 -5.65 4.01
C PHE A 119 14.64 -4.37 4.07
N ALA A 120 15.63 -4.24 3.18
CA ALA A 120 16.42 -3.02 3.03
C ALA A 120 15.58 -1.83 2.53
N THR A 121 14.57 -2.12 1.71
CA THR A 121 13.73 -1.15 1.00
C THR A 121 12.25 -1.28 1.37
N ASP A 122 11.93 -2.22 2.26
CA ASP A 122 10.56 -2.61 2.64
C ASP A 122 9.71 -3.07 1.43
N ARG A 123 10.30 -3.88 0.55
CA ARG A 123 9.67 -4.32 -0.71
C ARG A 123 9.64 -5.85 -0.85
N VAL A 124 8.65 -6.33 -1.60
CA VAL A 124 8.61 -7.68 -2.18
C VAL A 124 8.72 -7.52 -3.69
N LEU A 125 9.78 -8.10 -4.27
CA LEU A 125 9.98 -8.14 -5.72
C LEU A 125 9.58 -9.51 -6.22
N THR A 126 8.74 -9.58 -7.26
CA THR A 126 8.44 -10.83 -7.94
C THR A 126 9.13 -10.83 -9.30
N LEU A 127 10.04 -11.79 -9.51
CA LEU A 127 10.72 -11.98 -10.77
C LEU A 127 9.85 -12.84 -11.69
N HIS A 128 9.43 -12.24 -12.80
CA HIS A 128 8.79 -12.92 -13.92
C HIS A 128 9.86 -13.34 -14.95
N ALA A 129 9.42 -13.82 -16.13
CA ALA A 129 10.34 -14.26 -17.19
C ALA A 129 11.32 -13.16 -17.64
N GLU A 130 10.82 -11.93 -17.82
CA GLU A 130 11.61 -10.79 -18.34
C GLU A 130 11.38 -9.48 -17.56
N THR A 131 10.54 -9.51 -16.54
CA THR A 131 10.12 -8.32 -15.80
C THR A 131 10.18 -8.55 -14.29
N VAL A 132 10.16 -7.47 -13.52
CA VAL A 132 10.07 -7.48 -12.05
C VAL A 132 8.91 -6.61 -11.63
N SER A 133 7.94 -7.19 -10.91
CA SER A 133 6.95 -6.40 -10.17
C SER A 133 7.47 -6.09 -8.77
N SER A 134 7.11 -4.93 -8.23
CA SER A 134 7.58 -4.44 -6.94
C SER A 134 6.41 -3.93 -6.11
N GLU A 135 6.20 -4.54 -4.96
CA GLU A 135 5.12 -4.21 -4.02
C GLU A 135 5.70 -3.81 -2.66
N PRO A 136 5.10 -2.85 -1.93
CA PRO A 136 5.54 -2.53 -0.58
C PRO A 136 5.13 -3.64 0.39
N ILE A 137 5.99 -3.99 1.35
CA ILE A 137 5.65 -4.95 2.43
C ILE A 137 4.39 -4.50 3.18
N ALA A 138 4.15 -3.19 3.25
CA ALA A 138 2.94 -2.61 3.82
C ALA A 138 1.64 -3.07 3.13
N ALA A 139 1.66 -3.37 1.82
CA ALA A 139 0.52 -3.95 1.12
C ALA A 139 0.19 -5.34 1.67
N SER A 140 1.20 -6.21 1.75
CA SER A 140 1.04 -7.53 2.35
C SER A 140 0.59 -7.45 3.81
N ALA A 141 1.14 -6.53 4.61
CA ALA A 141 0.74 -6.35 6.00
C ALA A 141 -0.73 -5.94 6.12
N HIS A 142 -1.17 -4.99 5.30
CA HIS A 142 -2.55 -4.51 5.28
C HIS A 142 -3.52 -5.61 4.85
N ARG A 143 -3.18 -6.40 3.83
CA ARG A 143 -3.98 -7.57 3.41
C ARG A 143 -4.15 -8.55 4.56
N GLN A 144 -3.05 -8.93 5.22
CA GLN A 144 -3.11 -9.87 6.35
C GLN A 144 -3.93 -9.32 7.51
N MET A 145 -3.86 -8.01 7.74
CA MET A 145 -4.67 -7.31 8.74
C MET A 145 -6.18 -7.36 8.43
N ASP A 146 -6.56 -7.11 7.17
CA ASP A 146 -7.97 -7.18 6.74
C ASP A 146 -8.52 -8.60 6.89
N VAL A 147 -7.74 -9.61 6.48
CA VAL A 147 -8.08 -11.03 6.68
C VAL A 147 -8.26 -11.33 8.17
N PHE A 148 -7.27 -10.97 9.00
CA PHE A 148 -7.33 -11.16 10.45
C PHE A 148 -8.59 -10.53 11.05
N THR A 149 -8.85 -9.27 10.74
CA THR A 149 -9.97 -8.50 11.28
C THR A 149 -11.30 -9.11 10.88
N ARG A 150 -11.46 -9.46 9.59
CA ARG A 150 -12.68 -10.08 9.06
C ARG A 150 -13.03 -11.38 9.77
N PHE A 151 -12.06 -12.23 10.05
CA PHE A 151 -12.32 -13.54 10.67
C PHE A 151 -12.45 -13.46 12.20
N THR A 152 -11.71 -12.58 12.86
CA THR A 152 -11.61 -12.55 14.32
C THR A 152 -12.38 -11.42 14.99
N ARG A 153 -13.00 -10.52 14.19
CA ARG A 153 -13.58 -9.24 14.64
C ARG A 153 -12.56 -8.41 15.41
N GLY A 154 -11.41 -8.16 14.79
CA GLY A 154 -10.30 -7.44 15.44
C GLY A 154 -9.80 -8.16 16.71
N GLY A 155 -9.77 -9.49 16.69
CA GLY A 155 -9.31 -10.30 17.80
C GLY A 155 -10.32 -10.54 18.92
N GLU A 156 -11.57 -10.06 18.84
CA GLU A 156 -12.59 -10.31 19.87
C GLU A 156 -13.02 -11.79 19.96
N LEU A 157 -12.91 -12.53 18.86
CA LEU A 157 -13.27 -13.95 18.79
C LEU A 157 -12.06 -14.83 19.11
N GLU A 158 -12.15 -15.63 20.17
CA GLU A 158 -11.17 -16.67 20.51
C GLU A 158 -11.31 -17.92 19.61
N GLU A 159 -12.51 -18.15 19.08
CA GLU A 159 -12.84 -19.31 18.27
C GLU A 159 -13.71 -18.88 17.07
N ILE A 160 -13.33 -19.32 15.88
CA ILE A 160 -13.89 -18.88 14.60
C ILE A 160 -14.44 -20.09 13.85
N ALA A 161 -15.73 -20.04 13.53
CA ALA A 161 -16.37 -21.05 12.69
C ALA A 161 -15.87 -20.91 11.24
N GLY A 162 -15.15 -21.94 10.78
CA GLY A 162 -14.71 -22.10 9.41
C GLY A 162 -15.75 -22.83 8.52
N PRO A 163 -15.45 -22.94 7.21
CA PRO A 163 -16.29 -23.66 6.27
C PRO A 163 -16.49 -25.13 6.68
N GLY A 164 -17.68 -25.68 6.46
CA GLY A 164 -17.98 -27.08 6.77
C GLY A 164 -18.18 -27.37 8.27
N GLY A 165 -18.33 -26.34 9.11
CA GLY A 165 -18.59 -26.50 10.55
C GLY A 165 -17.34 -26.79 11.39
N VAL A 166 -16.15 -26.72 10.79
CA VAL A 166 -14.88 -26.79 11.52
C VAL A 166 -14.68 -25.49 12.28
N SER A 167 -14.09 -25.56 13.46
CA SER A 167 -13.83 -24.40 14.30
C SER A 167 -12.32 -24.24 14.49
N PHE A 168 -11.81 -23.01 14.37
CA PHE A 168 -10.40 -22.69 14.52
C PHE A 168 -10.21 -21.70 15.66
N GLU A 169 -9.26 -21.98 16.55
CA GLU A 169 -8.83 -21.01 17.54
C GLU A 169 -8.15 -19.80 16.87
N ARG A 170 -8.33 -18.60 17.43
CA ARG A 170 -7.70 -17.35 16.97
C ARG A 170 -6.20 -17.52 16.74
N PHE A 171 -5.53 -18.25 17.62
CA PHE A 171 -4.10 -18.56 17.53
C PHE A 171 -3.67 -19.07 16.15
N TRP A 172 -4.48 -19.92 15.51
CA TRP A 172 -4.16 -20.48 14.19
C TRP A 172 -4.41 -19.49 13.05
N ILE A 173 -5.35 -18.55 13.23
CA ILE A 173 -5.56 -17.44 12.30
C ILE A 173 -4.42 -16.43 12.42
N GLU A 174 -3.98 -16.14 13.64
CA GLU A 174 -2.81 -15.29 13.90
C GLU A 174 -1.55 -15.90 13.29
N ALA A 175 -1.38 -17.23 13.40
CA ALA A 175 -0.31 -17.95 12.72
C ALA A 175 -0.42 -17.87 11.19
N ALA A 176 -1.61 -18.05 10.62
CA ALA A 176 -1.80 -18.01 9.17
C ALA A 176 -1.60 -16.62 8.55
N THR A 177 -1.87 -15.56 9.31
CA THR A 177 -1.79 -14.17 8.85
C THR A 177 -0.47 -13.48 9.22
N GLY A 178 0.24 -13.98 10.25
CA GLY A 178 1.40 -13.31 10.82
C GLY A 178 1.04 -12.05 11.63
N ILE A 179 -0.25 -11.81 11.88
CA ILE A 179 -0.80 -10.70 12.66
C ILE A 179 -1.32 -11.25 13.98
N ARG A 180 -1.05 -10.57 15.09
CA ARG A 180 -1.60 -10.94 16.41
C ARG A 180 -2.30 -9.78 17.09
N ALA A 181 -3.40 -10.05 17.78
CA ALA A 181 -4.10 -9.03 18.56
C ALA A 181 -3.42 -8.74 19.90
N ALA A 182 -2.94 -9.78 20.58
CA ALA A 182 -2.28 -9.67 21.88
C ALA A 182 -1.09 -10.63 21.98
N ALA A 183 -0.21 -10.41 22.96
CA ALA A 183 0.89 -11.34 23.20
C ALA A 183 0.34 -12.62 23.83
N VAL A 184 0.83 -13.77 23.36
CA VAL A 184 0.47 -15.08 23.91
C VAL A 184 1.64 -15.60 24.74
N GLU A 185 1.35 -16.05 25.96
CA GLU A 185 2.35 -16.72 26.78
C GLU A 185 2.65 -18.11 26.20
N LEU A 186 3.91 -18.33 25.83
CA LEU A 186 4.39 -19.58 25.26
C LEU A 186 5.50 -20.15 26.13
N VAL A 187 5.54 -21.48 26.23
CA VAL A 187 6.55 -22.21 26.98
C VAL A 187 7.69 -22.56 26.04
N ARG A 188 8.88 -22.02 26.32
CA ARG A 188 10.13 -22.41 25.66
C ARG A 188 10.80 -23.51 26.47
N GLN A 189 11.12 -24.62 25.81
CA GLN A 189 11.89 -25.73 26.37
C GLN A 189 13.07 -26.03 25.45
N GLU A 190 14.17 -26.51 26.03
CA GLU A 190 15.32 -26.97 25.27
C GLU A 190 15.48 -28.47 25.56
N ALA A 191 15.45 -29.27 24.50
CA ALA A 191 15.64 -30.70 24.56
C ALA A 191 17.12 -31.05 24.73
N GLU A 192 17.40 -32.30 25.15
CA GLU A 192 18.78 -32.76 25.39
C GLU A 192 19.67 -32.71 24.13
N ASP A 193 19.08 -32.77 22.94
CA ASP A 193 19.79 -32.68 21.66
C ASP A 193 20.06 -31.24 21.18
N GLY A 194 19.69 -30.25 22.00
CA GLY A 194 19.79 -28.82 21.73
C GLY A 194 18.63 -28.25 20.93
N THR A 195 17.60 -29.05 20.62
CA THR A 195 16.39 -28.55 19.95
C THR A 195 15.64 -27.60 20.88
N ILE A 196 15.32 -26.41 20.38
CA ILE A 196 14.47 -25.44 21.07
C ILE A 196 13.03 -25.72 20.63
N GLU A 197 12.17 -26.03 21.59
CA GLU A 197 10.75 -26.25 21.37
C GLU A 197 9.93 -25.13 22.01
N VAL A 198 8.95 -24.64 21.26
CA VAL A 198 7.95 -23.68 21.73
C VAL A 198 6.60 -24.38 21.78
N ARG A 199 5.93 -24.29 22.93
CA ARG A 199 4.68 -24.98 23.25
C ARG A 199 3.66 -24.00 23.80
N ARG A 200 2.36 -24.30 23.64
CA ARG A 200 1.28 -23.52 24.29
C ARG A 200 1.13 -23.83 25.78
N THR A 201 1.49 -25.04 26.19
CA THR A 201 1.49 -25.49 27.59
C THR A 201 2.71 -26.37 27.83
N PRO A 202 3.17 -26.56 29.09
CA PRO A 202 4.36 -27.36 29.39
C PRO A 202 4.30 -28.79 28.86
N ASP A 203 3.11 -29.40 28.89
CA ASP A 203 2.88 -30.79 28.46
C ASP A 203 2.31 -30.90 27.04
N GLY A 204 1.99 -29.77 26.39
CA GLY A 204 1.39 -29.72 25.06
C GLY A 204 2.41 -29.92 23.95
N SER A 205 1.98 -30.35 22.76
CA SER A 205 2.84 -30.53 21.60
C SER A 205 3.61 -29.26 21.21
N ALA A 206 4.85 -29.43 20.74
CA ALA A 206 5.64 -28.32 20.18
C ALA A 206 4.94 -27.74 18.95
N ILE A 207 4.49 -26.48 19.06
CA ILE A 207 3.85 -25.74 17.97
C ILE A 207 4.88 -25.19 16.98
N PHE A 208 6.09 -24.93 17.46
CA PHE A 208 7.28 -24.59 16.69
C PHE A 208 8.48 -25.25 17.37
N ALA A 209 9.40 -25.79 16.59
CA ALA A 209 10.65 -26.35 17.09
C ALA A 209 11.77 -26.03 16.12
N THR A 210 12.98 -25.82 16.63
CA THR A 210 14.15 -25.57 15.79
C THR A 210 15.39 -26.20 16.38
N THR A 211 16.22 -26.77 15.51
CA THR A 211 17.53 -27.30 15.87
C THR A 211 18.57 -26.29 15.43
N PRO A 212 19.34 -25.68 16.36
CA PRO A 212 20.39 -24.74 16.02
C PRO A 212 21.38 -25.33 15.01
N GLY A 213 21.83 -24.49 14.07
CA GLY A 213 22.81 -24.89 13.08
C GLY A 213 24.13 -25.31 13.74
N ARG A 214 24.69 -26.45 13.31
CA ARG A 214 26.00 -26.92 13.79
C ARG A 214 27.13 -26.65 12.80
N ARG A 215 26.82 -26.09 11.63
CA ARG A 215 27.75 -25.90 10.50
C ARG A 215 27.68 -24.47 9.93
N GLY A 216 28.83 -23.80 9.82
CA GLY A 216 29.05 -22.64 8.94
C GLY A 216 28.97 -21.24 9.59
N ASP A 217 29.55 -20.26 8.90
CA ASP A 217 29.65 -18.81 9.24
C ASP A 217 28.36 -18.01 8.95
N ASN A 218 27.18 -18.66 8.88
CA ASN A 218 26.01 -18.04 8.23
C ASN A 218 25.14 -17.26 9.22
N THR A 219 25.32 -15.94 9.28
CA THR A 219 24.64 -15.01 10.19
C THR A 219 23.25 -14.53 9.73
N TYR A 220 22.43 -15.37 9.09
CA TYR A 220 21.18 -14.96 8.42
C TYR A 220 19.88 -15.30 9.16
N TYR A 221 19.95 -15.61 10.46
CA TYR A 221 18.77 -15.99 11.23
C TYR A 221 17.70 -14.88 11.28
N ASP A 222 18.11 -13.61 11.38
CA ASP A 222 17.16 -12.49 11.38
C ASP A 222 16.35 -12.44 10.07
N GLN A 223 17.03 -12.53 8.92
CA GLN A 223 16.38 -12.55 7.61
C GLN A 223 15.46 -13.75 7.45
N LEU A 224 15.88 -14.94 7.92
CA LEU A 224 15.03 -16.12 7.95
C LEU A 224 13.78 -15.88 8.81
N SER A 225 13.92 -15.35 10.01
CA SER A 225 12.80 -15.09 10.93
C SER A 225 11.79 -14.10 10.34
N ARG A 226 12.27 -13.05 9.65
CA ARG A 226 11.42 -12.09 8.94
C ARG A 226 10.69 -12.75 7.79
N TRP A 227 11.39 -13.51 6.95
CA TRP A 227 10.78 -14.27 5.87
C TRP A 227 9.71 -15.24 6.39
N MET A 228 9.98 -15.96 7.49
CA MET A 228 9.00 -16.86 8.12
C MET A 228 7.70 -16.14 8.47
N ARG A 229 7.76 -14.91 9.00
CA ARG A 229 6.57 -14.12 9.35
C ARG A 229 5.74 -13.68 8.14
N HIS A 230 6.34 -13.60 6.96
CA HIS A 230 5.64 -13.22 5.72
C HIS A 230 5.14 -14.43 4.93
N THR A 231 5.82 -15.58 5.03
CA THR A 231 5.64 -16.70 4.10
C THR A 231 5.10 -17.96 4.77
N LEU A 232 5.38 -18.19 6.06
CA LEU A 232 4.98 -19.41 6.77
C LEU A 232 3.83 -19.14 7.74
N PRO A 233 2.90 -20.10 7.91
CA PRO A 233 1.79 -19.98 8.85
C PRO A 233 2.23 -20.26 10.30
N ILE A 234 3.15 -19.44 10.82
CA ILE A 234 3.72 -19.57 12.17
C ILE A 234 3.31 -18.36 13.01
N HIS A 235 2.85 -18.60 14.22
CA HIS A 235 2.47 -17.53 15.14
C HIS A 235 3.67 -16.60 15.43
N PRO A 236 3.52 -15.26 15.36
CA PRO A 236 4.64 -14.33 15.57
C PRO A 236 5.39 -14.55 16.88
N ASP A 237 4.66 -14.76 17.98
CA ASP A 237 5.28 -15.01 19.30
C ASP A 237 6.03 -16.35 19.36
N ALA A 238 5.70 -17.33 18.51
CA ALA A 238 6.44 -18.60 18.46
C ALA A 238 7.80 -18.44 17.78
N VAL A 239 7.88 -17.61 16.74
CA VAL A 239 9.16 -17.23 16.11
C VAL A 239 10.00 -16.44 17.11
N ASP A 240 9.39 -15.49 17.83
CA ASP A 240 10.07 -14.66 18.82
C ASP A 240 10.58 -15.45 20.03
N ALA A 241 9.81 -16.45 20.49
CA ALA A 241 10.17 -17.25 21.67
C ALA A 241 11.46 -18.08 21.49
N VAL A 242 11.87 -18.35 20.24
CA VAL A 242 13.16 -19.00 19.97
C VAL A 242 14.33 -18.07 20.28
N GLY A 243 14.16 -16.76 20.02
CA GLY A 243 15.20 -15.74 20.13
C GLY A 243 16.24 -15.84 19.01
N ASN A 244 17.22 -14.93 19.04
CA ASN A 244 18.30 -14.93 18.04
C ASN A 244 19.28 -16.10 18.24
N MET A 245 19.30 -17.04 17.29
CA MET A 245 20.25 -18.17 17.29
C MET A 245 21.62 -17.82 16.69
N GLY A 246 21.77 -16.64 16.08
CA GLY A 246 23.00 -16.19 15.41
C GLY A 246 23.34 -16.95 14.12
N GLN A 247 22.77 -18.14 13.88
CA GLN A 247 22.99 -18.97 12.70
C GLN A 247 21.68 -19.50 12.13
N LEU A 248 21.68 -19.85 10.84
CA LEU A 248 20.58 -20.60 10.24
C LEU A 248 20.46 -21.98 10.92
N PRO A 249 19.23 -22.45 11.23
CA PRO A 249 19.04 -23.75 11.87
C PRO A 249 19.33 -24.92 10.91
N ASP A 250 19.76 -26.05 11.48
CA ASP A 250 19.86 -27.32 10.72
C ASP A 250 18.46 -27.83 10.37
N SER A 251 17.46 -27.55 11.22
CA SER A 251 16.05 -27.83 10.94
C SER A 251 15.10 -26.95 11.73
N PHE A 252 13.87 -26.81 11.25
CA PHE A 252 12.75 -26.28 12.01
C PHE A 252 11.46 -27.00 11.64
N SER A 253 10.49 -27.03 12.55
CA SER A 253 9.16 -27.58 12.27
C SER A 253 8.07 -26.75 12.95
N PHE A 254 6.87 -26.75 12.36
CA PHE A 254 5.71 -26.06 12.92
C PHE A 254 4.43 -26.85 12.69
N LEU A 255 3.43 -26.57 13.52
CA LEU A 255 2.08 -27.09 13.35
C LEU A 255 1.24 -26.12 12.50
N VAL A 256 0.43 -26.68 11.61
CA VAL A 256 -0.51 -25.93 10.79
C VAL A 256 -1.91 -26.51 10.96
N PHE A 257 -2.85 -25.65 11.33
CA PHE A 257 -4.29 -25.93 11.27
C PHE A 257 -4.90 -24.96 10.26
N SER A 258 -5.52 -25.51 9.22
CA SER A 258 -6.08 -24.73 8.12
C SER A 258 -7.33 -25.42 7.56
N PRO A 259 -8.17 -24.75 6.75
CA PRO A 259 -9.30 -25.41 6.08
C PRO A 259 -8.90 -26.64 5.24
N SER A 260 -7.69 -26.63 4.66
CA SER A 260 -7.10 -27.75 3.92
C SER A 260 -6.45 -28.83 4.82
N SER A 261 -6.34 -28.59 6.13
CA SER A 261 -5.81 -29.53 7.11
C SER A 261 -6.49 -29.29 8.47
N PRO A 262 -7.80 -29.60 8.57
CA PRO A 262 -8.59 -29.33 9.78
C PRO A 262 -8.11 -30.16 10.97
N ASP A 263 -7.65 -31.39 10.72
CA ASP A 263 -7.05 -32.28 11.73
C ASP A 263 -5.59 -31.92 12.07
N GLY A 264 -5.07 -30.85 11.46
CA GLY A 264 -3.71 -30.38 11.60
C GLY A 264 -2.68 -31.17 10.80
N ARG A 265 -1.54 -30.53 10.54
CA ARG A 265 -0.34 -31.16 9.98
C ARG A 265 0.92 -30.58 10.63
N ARG A 266 2.01 -31.35 10.62
CA ARG A 266 3.35 -30.86 10.91
C ARG A 266 4.10 -30.66 9.61
N GLU A 267 4.73 -29.51 9.49
CA GLU A 267 5.67 -29.23 8.41
C GLU A 267 7.07 -29.13 8.99
N THR A 268 8.01 -29.93 8.45
CA THR A 268 9.40 -30.01 8.91
C THR A 268 10.32 -29.63 7.77
N TRP A 269 11.14 -28.61 8.00
CA TRP A 269 12.14 -28.09 7.09
C TRP A 269 13.52 -28.51 7.60
N THR A 270 14.30 -29.19 6.76
CA THR A 270 15.67 -29.64 7.08
C THR A 270 16.64 -29.07 6.07
N LEU A 271 17.67 -28.36 6.55
CA LEU A 271 18.72 -27.81 5.72
C LEU A 271 19.59 -28.95 5.19
N THR A 272 19.57 -29.17 3.87
CA THR A 272 20.35 -30.23 3.22
C THR A 272 21.64 -29.69 2.62
N GLU A 273 21.62 -28.46 2.12
CA GLU A 273 22.79 -27.80 1.54
C GLU A 273 22.84 -26.33 1.94
N SER A 274 24.04 -25.81 2.14
CA SER A 274 24.28 -24.38 2.31
C SER A 274 25.62 -24.00 1.69
N ARG A 275 25.62 -22.93 0.90
CA ARG A 275 26.81 -22.45 0.20
C ARG A 275 26.82 -20.93 0.13
N GLY A 276 27.82 -20.31 0.74
CA GLY A 276 28.13 -18.90 0.54
C GLY A 276 28.87 -18.70 -0.79
N THR A 277 28.44 -17.72 -1.57
CA THR A 277 29.10 -17.29 -2.81
C THR A 277 29.17 -15.77 -2.86
N LEU A 278 30.15 -15.26 -3.61
CA LEU A 278 30.19 -13.84 -3.96
C LEU A 278 29.18 -13.61 -5.08
N ALA A 279 28.12 -12.86 -4.83
CA ALA A 279 27.08 -12.56 -5.79
C ALA A 279 26.44 -11.19 -5.51
N ASP A 280 25.94 -10.56 -6.58
CA ASP A 280 25.19 -9.32 -6.48
C ASP A 280 23.76 -9.57 -5.99
N PHE A 281 23.05 -8.49 -5.65
CA PHE A 281 21.62 -8.56 -5.36
C PHE A 281 20.87 -9.22 -6.55
N PRO A 282 19.94 -10.16 -6.29
CA PRO A 282 19.38 -11.05 -7.32
C PRO A 282 18.33 -10.38 -8.23
N TRP A 283 18.56 -9.15 -8.69
CA TRP A 283 17.80 -8.52 -9.77
C TRP A 283 18.57 -8.70 -11.09
N PRO A 284 18.10 -9.57 -12.01
CA PRO A 284 18.81 -9.83 -13.26
C PRO A 284 18.94 -8.56 -14.12
N ALA A 285 20.10 -8.34 -14.74
CA ALA A 285 20.36 -7.15 -15.55
C ALA A 285 19.47 -7.03 -16.80
N THR A 286 18.94 -8.16 -17.28
CA THR A 286 18.03 -8.23 -18.44
C THR A 286 16.59 -7.88 -18.09
N HIS A 287 16.22 -7.92 -16.81
CA HIS A 287 14.84 -7.75 -16.39
C HIS A 287 14.47 -6.26 -16.29
N THR A 288 13.31 -5.93 -16.84
CA THR A 288 12.75 -4.57 -16.79
C THR A 288 11.65 -4.44 -15.74
N ALA A 289 11.16 -3.23 -15.48
CA ALA A 289 10.02 -3.04 -14.59
C ALA A 289 8.74 -3.63 -15.23
N ALA A 290 7.90 -4.26 -14.39
CA ALA A 290 6.65 -4.85 -14.84
C ALA A 290 5.65 -3.82 -15.38
N SER A 291 4.92 -4.23 -16.41
CA SER A 291 3.77 -3.52 -16.96
C SER A 291 2.52 -3.71 -16.07
N ALA A 292 1.49 -2.90 -16.29
CA ALA A 292 0.24 -2.98 -15.51
C ALA A 292 -0.41 -4.38 -15.55
N GLY A 293 -0.29 -5.11 -16.67
CA GLY A 293 -0.90 -6.43 -16.84
C GLY A 293 -0.22 -7.56 -16.08
N GLU A 294 0.95 -7.31 -15.47
CA GLU A 294 1.71 -8.28 -14.68
C GLU A 294 1.44 -8.14 -13.17
N TYR A 295 0.68 -7.12 -12.78
CA TYR A 295 0.10 -7.00 -11.44
C TYR A 295 -1.23 -7.76 -11.38
N ALA A 296 -1.61 -8.25 -10.20
CA ALA A 296 -2.84 -8.99 -9.98
C ALA A 296 -4.09 -8.07 -9.99
N LEU A 297 -4.32 -7.38 -11.11
CA LEU A 297 -5.43 -6.45 -11.32
C LEU A 297 -6.63 -7.22 -11.86
N THR A 298 -7.78 -7.09 -11.19
CA THR A 298 -9.01 -7.82 -11.54
C THR A 298 -9.95 -7.02 -12.46
N ASN A 299 -9.59 -5.79 -12.81
CA ASN A 299 -10.44 -4.85 -13.52
C ASN A 299 -9.67 -4.11 -14.64
N ASP A 300 -10.17 -4.18 -15.87
CA ASP A 300 -9.56 -3.57 -17.06
C ASP A 300 -9.41 -2.04 -16.96
N THR A 301 -10.37 -1.36 -16.31
CA THR A 301 -10.32 0.08 -16.05
C THR A 301 -9.18 0.44 -15.11
N ILE A 302 -8.95 -0.39 -14.07
CA ILE A 302 -7.81 -0.24 -13.16
C ILE A 302 -6.50 -0.49 -13.92
N ALA A 303 -6.43 -1.54 -14.74
CA ALA A 303 -5.26 -1.81 -15.57
C ALA A 303 -4.93 -0.65 -16.52
N ARG A 304 -5.95 -0.02 -17.13
CA ARG A 304 -5.79 1.20 -17.93
C ARG A 304 -5.24 2.36 -17.09
N LEU A 305 -5.82 2.62 -15.93
CA LEU A 305 -5.38 3.67 -15.02
C LEU A 305 -3.91 3.49 -14.60
N VAL A 306 -3.56 2.29 -14.13
CA VAL A 306 -2.20 1.93 -13.71
C VAL A 306 -1.22 2.03 -14.88
N SER A 307 -1.60 1.56 -16.06
CA SER A 307 -0.78 1.65 -17.27
C SER A 307 -0.42 3.10 -17.62
N ARG A 308 -1.37 4.03 -17.49
CA ARG A 308 -1.11 5.47 -17.66
C ARG A 308 -0.11 6.01 -16.64
N GLY A 309 -0.27 5.65 -15.37
CA GLY A 309 0.61 6.09 -14.29
C GLY A 309 2.04 5.57 -14.43
N LEU A 310 2.17 4.27 -14.71
CA LEU A 310 3.48 3.67 -15.02
C LEU A 310 4.11 4.35 -16.22
N GLY A 311 3.36 4.55 -17.31
CA GLY A 311 3.86 5.21 -18.52
C GLY A 311 4.34 6.65 -18.31
N ALA A 312 3.75 7.39 -17.35
CA ALA A 312 4.21 8.72 -16.94
C ALA A 312 5.43 8.64 -16.01
N ALA A 313 5.45 7.72 -15.05
CA ALA A 313 6.59 7.53 -14.16
C ALA A 313 7.87 7.10 -14.91
N HIS A 314 7.74 6.37 -16.02
CA HIS A 314 8.87 6.02 -16.90
C HIS A 314 9.39 7.17 -17.76
N ARG A 315 8.62 8.27 -17.87
CA ARG A 315 8.96 9.43 -18.71
C ARG A 315 8.74 10.74 -17.93
N PRO A 316 9.47 10.95 -16.82
CA PRO A 316 9.28 12.13 -15.99
C PRO A 316 9.50 13.45 -16.75
N GLU A 317 10.26 13.43 -17.85
CA GLU A 317 10.52 14.57 -18.72
C GLU A 317 9.30 15.09 -19.50
N VAL A 318 8.23 14.29 -19.60
CA VAL A 318 6.99 14.71 -20.29
C VAL A 318 5.92 15.28 -19.35
N THR A 319 6.22 15.39 -18.06
CA THR A 319 5.30 15.97 -17.07
C THR A 319 4.99 17.43 -17.40
N PRO A 320 3.70 17.85 -17.44
CA PRO A 320 3.34 19.23 -17.68
C PRO A 320 3.95 20.18 -16.65
N THR A 321 4.46 21.31 -17.12
CA THR A 321 4.96 22.39 -16.28
C THR A 321 3.88 23.44 -16.00
N THR A 322 4.07 24.28 -14.98
CA THR A 322 3.25 25.48 -14.74
C THR A 322 3.03 26.31 -16.02
N GLU A 323 4.05 26.49 -16.86
CA GLU A 323 3.95 27.26 -18.11
C GLU A 323 2.96 26.61 -19.09
N ASN A 324 2.94 25.27 -19.19
CA ASN A 324 2.01 24.56 -20.07
C ASN A 324 0.54 24.85 -19.67
N PHE A 325 0.23 24.84 -18.38
CA PHE A 325 -1.12 25.16 -17.89
C PHE A 325 -1.51 26.62 -18.13
N ILE A 326 -0.59 27.56 -17.89
CA ILE A 326 -0.82 28.99 -18.11
C ILE A 326 -1.07 29.27 -19.60
N TYR A 327 -0.24 28.72 -20.49
CA TYR A 327 -0.38 28.89 -21.94
C TYR A 327 -1.71 28.32 -22.44
N ALA A 328 -2.06 27.10 -22.04
CA ALA A 328 -3.33 26.47 -22.41
C ALA A 328 -4.53 27.28 -21.91
N SER A 329 -4.48 27.77 -20.67
CA SER A 329 -5.53 28.62 -20.10
C SER A 329 -5.69 29.94 -20.87
N GLN A 330 -4.59 30.62 -21.21
CA GLN A 330 -4.62 31.86 -21.99
C GLN A 330 -5.23 31.65 -23.39
N SER A 331 -4.91 30.54 -24.04
CA SER A 331 -5.50 30.20 -25.34
C SER A 331 -7.02 30.03 -25.24
N LEU A 332 -7.52 29.40 -24.18
CA LEU A 332 -8.95 29.23 -23.92
C LEU A 332 -9.63 30.57 -23.59
N MET A 333 -8.99 31.43 -22.80
CA MET A 333 -9.50 32.79 -22.54
C MET A 333 -9.65 33.60 -23.84
N GLN A 334 -8.67 33.54 -24.73
CA GLN A 334 -8.71 34.25 -26.03
C GLN A 334 -9.83 33.72 -26.93
N ALA A 335 -10.15 32.43 -26.83
CA ALA A 335 -11.28 31.80 -27.51
C ALA A 335 -12.63 32.06 -26.83
N GLY A 336 -12.67 32.75 -25.68
CA GLY A 336 -13.88 33.03 -24.91
C GLY A 336 -14.35 31.89 -23.99
N ASP A 337 -13.59 30.79 -23.89
CA ASP A 337 -13.89 29.64 -23.02
C ASP A 337 -13.31 29.86 -21.62
N LEU A 338 -13.91 30.80 -20.88
CA LEU A 338 -13.49 31.13 -19.51
C LEU A 338 -13.61 29.96 -18.52
N PRO A 339 -14.67 29.12 -18.56
CA PRO A 339 -14.74 27.97 -17.67
C PRO A 339 -13.68 26.91 -18.01
N GLY A 340 -13.41 26.64 -19.30
CA GLY A 340 -12.31 25.78 -19.71
C GLY A 340 -10.94 26.31 -19.28
N ALA A 341 -10.73 27.62 -19.40
CA ALA A 341 -9.51 28.28 -18.93
C ALA A 341 -9.31 28.11 -17.41
N TYR A 342 -10.39 28.18 -16.63
CA TYR A 342 -10.39 27.99 -15.18
C TYR A 342 -10.08 26.54 -14.81
N LEU A 343 -10.79 25.58 -15.42
CA LEU A 343 -10.56 24.14 -15.21
C LEU A 343 -9.13 23.72 -15.58
N THR A 344 -8.56 24.30 -16.63
CA THR A 344 -7.15 24.07 -17.00
C THR A 344 -6.19 24.50 -15.90
N LEU A 345 -6.43 25.64 -15.25
CA LEU A 345 -5.60 26.08 -14.12
C LEU A 345 -5.87 25.25 -12.86
N MET A 346 -7.11 24.77 -12.67
CA MET A 346 -7.44 23.83 -11.60
C MET A 346 -6.65 22.53 -11.77
N GLN A 347 -6.45 22.06 -13.02
CA GLN A 347 -5.57 20.94 -13.30
C GLN A 347 -4.12 21.23 -12.87
N GLY A 348 -3.62 22.43 -13.19
CA GLY A 348 -2.30 22.86 -12.74
C GLY A 348 -2.13 22.83 -11.22
N THR A 349 -3.18 23.17 -10.45
CA THR A 349 -3.12 23.09 -8.99
C THR A 349 -3.02 21.65 -8.47
N GLN A 350 -3.40 20.65 -9.27
CA GLN A 350 -3.19 19.24 -8.90
C GLN A 350 -1.71 18.83 -8.99
N HIS A 351 -0.90 19.56 -9.76
CA HIS A 351 0.56 19.36 -9.88
C HIS A 351 1.37 20.24 -8.94
N GLU A 352 0.92 21.46 -8.70
CA GLU A 352 1.70 22.50 -7.99
C GLU A 352 1.22 22.77 -6.56
N GLY A 353 0.02 22.29 -6.21
CA GLY A 353 -0.64 22.54 -4.95
C GLY A 353 -1.71 23.62 -5.03
N GLU A 354 -2.51 23.73 -3.96
CA GLU A 354 -3.62 24.68 -3.90
C GLU A 354 -3.13 26.13 -3.80
N CYS A 355 -3.84 27.04 -4.47
CA CYS A 355 -3.62 28.47 -4.36
C CYS A 355 -4.23 29.03 -3.05
N LEU A 356 -3.44 29.06 -1.97
CA LEU A 356 -3.85 29.62 -0.69
C LEU A 356 -3.82 31.16 -0.70
N PRO A 357 -4.59 31.83 0.19
CA PRO A 357 -4.43 33.25 0.44
C PRO A 357 -2.99 33.50 0.90
N ASN A 358 -2.21 34.27 0.13
CA ASN A 358 -0.78 34.56 0.28
C ASN A 358 0.21 33.66 -0.48
N THR A 359 -0.23 32.67 -1.26
CA THR A 359 0.67 31.96 -2.19
C THR A 359 0.98 32.85 -3.40
N SER A 360 2.22 33.33 -3.50
CA SER A 360 2.70 34.07 -4.67
C SER A 360 3.31 33.09 -5.68
N GLY A 361 2.54 32.74 -6.71
CA GLY A 361 2.99 31.88 -7.81
C GLY A 361 2.36 32.31 -9.14
N GLU A 362 3.03 32.00 -10.25
CA GLU A 362 2.54 32.35 -11.59
C GLU A 362 1.19 31.69 -11.90
N LEU A 363 1.03 30.41 -11.50
CA LEU A 363 -0.22 29.68 -11.65
C LEU A 363 -1.38 30.36 -10.91
N CYS A 364 -1.17 30.73 -9.64
CA CYS A 364 -2.20 31.40 -8.82
C CYS A 364 -2.53 32.82 -9.32
N SER A 365 -1.53 33.51 -9.87
CA SER A 365 -1.73 34.81 -10.53
C SER A 365 -2.55 34.64 -11.81
N ALA A 366 -2.28 33.61 -12.61
CA ALA A 366 -3.09 33.27 -13.78
C ALA A 366 -4.52 32.92 -13.39
N MET A 367 -4.70 32.14 -12.32
CA MET A 367 -6.02 31.78 -11.79
C MET A 367 -6.84 33.02 -11.44
N THR A 368 -6.22 33.95 -10.72
CA THR A 368 -6.85 35.23 -10.34
C THR A 368 -7.29 36.04 -11.58
N ARG A 369 -6.48 36.06 -12.65
CA ARG A 369 -6.84 36.74 -13.91
C ARG A 369 -8.06 36.09 -14.58
N VAL A 370 -8.12 34.76 -14.61
CA VAL A 370 -9.29 34.05 -15.16
C VAL A 370 -10.54 34.35 -14.32
N ILE A 371 -10.42 34.34 -12.98
CA ILE A 371 -11.54 34.64 -12.08
C ILE A 371 -12.07 36.06 -12.33
N ILE A 372 -11.20 37.06 -12.44
CA ILE A 372 -11.59 38.45 -12.71
C ILE A 372 -12.27 38.55 -14.09
N ALA A 373 -11.72 37.90 -15.11
CA ALA A 373 -12.31 37.90 -16.46
C ALA A 373 -13.67 37.17 -16.51
N GLY A 374 -13.87 36.18 -15.64
CA GLY A 374 -15.11 35.40 -15.50
C GLY A 374 -16.24 36.11 -14.77
N LEU A 375 -15.99 37.25 -14.11
CA LEU A 375 -17.03 37.99 -13.42
C LEU A 375 -18.12 38.47 -14.40
N GLY A 376 -19.37 38.09 -14.15
CA GLY A 376 -20.51 38.37 -15.02
C GLY A 376 -20.76 37.33 -16.13
N ASN A 377 -19.89 36.33 -16.27
CA ASN A 377 -20.15 35.18 -17.14
C ASN A 377 -20.87 34.07 -16.36
N ALA A 378 -22.12 33.77 -16.75
CA ALA A 378 -22.97 32.84 -16.02
C ALA A 378 -22.40 31.42 -15.93
N GLN A 379 -21.87 30.88 -17.03
CA GLN A 379 -21.28 29.53 -17.06
C GLN A 379 -20.02 29.42 -16.20
N PHE A 380 -19.17 30.44 -16.25
CA PHE A 380 -17.99 30.49 -15.38
C PHE A 380 -18.40 30.53 -13.91
N GLN A 381 -19.37 31.38 -13.56
CA GLN A 381 -19.84 31.53 -12.19
C GLN A 381 -20.49 30.25 -11.67
N GLU A 382 -21.25 29.53 -12.49
CA GLU A 382 -21.81 28.22 -12.16
C GLU A 382 -20.70 27.21 -11.79
N ILE A 383 -19.69 27.04 -12.64
CA ILE A 383 -18.57 26.11 -12.39
C ILE A 383 -17.75 26.54 -11.18
N ALA A 384 -17.40 27.83 -11.09
CA ALA A 384 -16.60 28.34 -9.97
C ALA A 384 -17.33 28.13 -8.63
N ASN A 385 -18.65 28.37 -8.59
CA ASN A 385 -19.47 28.12 -7.41
C ASN A 385 -19.57 26.62 -7.09
N ALA A 386 -19.77 25.76 -8.09
CA ALA A 386 -19.83 24.33 -7.88
C ALA A 386 -18.51 23.78 -7.32
N ILE A 387 -17.36 24.23 -7.83
CA ILE A 387 -16.03 23.86 -7.34
C ILE A 387 -15.76 24.39 -5.94
N ALA A 388 -16.22 25.60 -5.60
CA ALA A 388 -16.10 26.16 -4.26
C ALA A 388 -16.94 25.38 -3.23
N ASN A 389 -18.09 24.83 -3.64
CA ASN A 389 -19.01 24.09 -2.78
C ASN A 389 -18.88 22.55 -2.94
N ARG A 390 -17.82 22.06 -3.58
CA ARG A 390 -17.60 20.63 -3.90
C ARG A 390 -17.65 19.68 -2.71
N ALA A 391 -17.41 20.19 -1.49
CA ALA A 391 -17.49 19.41 -0.26
C ALA A 391 -18.92 19.21 0.22
N SER A 392 -19.77 20.23 0.10
CA SER A 392 -21.15 20.22 0.59
C SER A 392 -22.17 19.74 -0.44
N ASP A 393 -21.88 19.87 -1.73
CA ASP A 393 -22.79 19.47 -2.82
C ASP A 393 -22.04 18.79 -3.98
N PRO A 394 -21.65 17.51 -3.82
CA PRO A 394 -20.97 16.76 -4.87
C PRO A 394 -21.86 16.52 -6.10
N ALA A 395 -23.19 16.48 -5.95
CA ALA A 395 -24.10 16.26 -7.07
C ALA A 395 -24.15 17.48 -8.00
N ALA A 396 -24.24 18.69 -7.44
CA ALA A 396 -24.16 19.92 -8.22
C ALA A 396 -22.81 20.08 -8.93
N LEU A 397 -21.71 19.61 -8.34
CA LEU A 397 -20.40 19.59 -9.00
C LEU A 397 -20.42 18.72 -10.26
N ILE A 398 -20.95 17.50 -10.17
CA ILE A 398 -21.02 16.58 -11.32
C ILE A 398 -21.88 17.17 -12.43
N GLU A 399 -23.03 17.78 -12.10
CA GLU A 399 -23.89 18.44 -13.08
C GLU A 399 -23.16 19.58 -13.79
N ALA A 400 -22.50 20.48 -13.04
CA ALA A 400 -21.77 21.62 -13.58
C ALA A 400 -20.59 21.20 -14.49
N LEU A 401 -19.99 20.03 -14.25
CA LEU A 401 -18.84 19.52 -15.02
C LEU A 401 -19.25 18.67 -16.23
N ARG A 402 -20.52 18.30 -16.40
CA ARG A 402 -20.98 17.32 -17.40
C ARG A 402 -20.56 17.67 -18.84
N SER A 403 -20.55 18.94 -19.22
CA SER A 403 -20.16 19.37 -20.56
C SER A 403 -18.64 19.34 -20.81
N TYR A 404 -17.82 19.14 -19.77
CA TYR A 404 -16.36 19.18 -19.84
C TYR A 404 -15.71 17.80 -19.78
N ILE A 405 -16.37 16.76 -19.25
CA ILE A 405 -15.80 15.41 -19.10
C ILE A 405 -15.37 14.76 -20.43
N GLY A 406 -15.97 15.14 -21.55
CA GLY A 406 -15.63 14.62 -22.89
C GLY A 406 -14.45 15.31 -23.56
N ARG A 407 -13.90 16.39 -22.98
CA ARG A 407 -12.78 17.13 -23.57
C ARG A 407 -11.49 16.33 -23.46
N ARG A 408 -10.56 16.58 -24.40
CA ARG A 408 -9.25 15.91 -24.48
C ARG A 408 -8.08 16.85 -24.11
N ASP A 409 -8.37 17.94 -23.41
CA ASP A 409 -7.42 18.92 -22.90
C ASP A 409 -7.41 18.95 -21.37
N TYR A 410 -6.55 19.77 -20.76
CA TYR A 410 -6.41 19.85 -19.31
C TYR A 410 -7.71 20.22 -18.57
N ALA A 411 -8.62 20.96 -19.21
CA ALA A 411 -9.96 21.21 -18.66
C ALA A 411 -10.77 19.92 -18.52
N GLY A 412 -10.68 19.02 -19.51
CA GLY A 412 -11.25 17.67 -19.45
C GLY A 412 -10.62 16.79 -18.38
N ALA A 413 -9.30 16.86 -18.20
CA ALA A 413 -8.61 16.12 -17.13
C ALA A 413 -9.13 16.53 -15.74
N ALA A 414 -9.20 17.85 -15.48
CA ALA A 414 -9.71 18.39 -14.23
C ALA A 414 -11.18 18.02 -13.98
N ALA A 415 -12.01 18.12 -15.03
CA ALA A 415 -13.42 17.77 -14.94
C ALA A 415 -13.63 16.29 -14.60
N ASN A 416 -12.90 15.37 -15.26
CA ASN A 416 -12.97 13.94 -14.96
C ASN A 416 -12.48 13.61 -13.56
N LEU A 417 -11.36 14.20 -13.10
CA LEU A 417 -10.83 13.97 -11.76
C LEU A 417 -11.80 14.45 -10.66
N MET A 418 -12.33 15.67 -10.78
CA MET A 418 -13.30 16.19 -9.81
C MET A 418 -14.63 15.42 -9.85
N THR A 419 -15.06 14.96 -11.02
CA THR A 419 -16.23 14.06 -11.16
C THR A 419 -15.97 12.74 -10.44
N ALA A 420 -14.81 12.12 -10.63
CA ALA A 420 -14.43 10.87 -9.95
C ALA A 420 -14.47 11.02 -8.42
N GLN A 421 -13.89 12.10 -7.89
CA GLN A 421 -13.90 12.40 -6.45
C GLN A 421 -15.32 12.64 -5.91
N ALA A 422 -16.17 13.34 -6.66
CA ALA A 422 -17.56 13.60 -6.27
C ALA A 422 -18.42 12.33 -6.33
N SER A 423 -18.29 11.54 -7.40
CA SER A 423 -18.99 10.26 -7.56
C SER A 423 -18.57 9.25 -6.49
N ALA A 424 -17.29 9.21 -6.11
CA ALA A 424 -16.80 8.39 -5.01
C ALA A 424 -17.48 8.70 -3.66
N ARG A 425 -17.88 9.97 -3.42
CA ARG A 425 -18.64 10.38 -2.22
C ARG A 425 -20.13 10.05 -2.31
N LEU A 426 -20.62 9.74 -3.51
CA LEU A 426 -22.00 9.39 -3.81
C LEU A 426 -22.09 7.91 -4.21
N SER A 427 -21.39 7.03 -3.48
CA SER A 427 -21.26 5.60 -3.79
C SER A 427 -22.58 4.83 -3.82
N GLU A 428 -23.66 5.37 -3.23
CA GLU A 428 -25.01 4.81 -3.34
C GLU A 428 -25.68 5.12 -4.69
N THR A 429 -25.22 6.15 -5.40
CA THR A 429 -25.76 6.61 -6.68
C THR A 429 -24.90 6.17 -7.86
N TYR A 430 -23.57 6.15 -7.69
CA TYR A 430 -22.63 5.78 -8.73
C TYR A 430 -21.99 4.42 -8.45
N SER A 431 -21.95 3.56 -9.46
CA SER A 431 -21.28 2.28 -9.38
C SER A 431 -19.76 2.44 -9.29
N ALA A 432 -19.08 1.42 -8.76
CA ALA A 432 -17.63 1.44 -8.69
C ALA A 432 -16.95 1.54 -10.05
N SER A 433 -17.57 0.96 -11.10
CA SER A 433 -17.08 1.07 -12.48
C SER A 433 -17.12 2.52 -12.97
N GLU A 434 -18.21 3.25 -12.71
CA GLU A 434 -18.35 4.65 -13.13
C GLU A 434 -17.31 5.57 -12.46
N VAL A 435 -17.05 5.36 -11.17
CA VAL A 435 -16.02 6.11 -10.43
C VAL A 435 -14.64 5.85 -11.01
N LEU A 436 -14.30 4.58 -11.26
CA LEU A 436 -13.00 4.19 -11.81
C LEU A 436 -12.81 4.67 -13.25
N GLU A 437 -13.85 4.65 -14.08
CA GLU A 437 -13.79 5.18 -15.45
C GLU A 437 -13.49 6.68 -15.47
N ALA A 438 -14.04 7.45 -14.53
CA ALA A 438 -13.72 8.88 -14.42
C ALA A 438 -12.24 9.10 -14.02
N PHE A 439 -11.69 8.29 -13.10
CA PHE A 439 -10.24 8.35 -12.79
C PHE A 439 -9.38 7.95 -14.00
N ALA A 440 -9.75 6.88 -14.71
CA ALA A 440 -9.03 6.43 -15.89
C ALA A 440 -9.07 7.48 -17.02
N ALA A 441 -10.23 8.11 -17.25
CA ALA A 441 -10.39 9.17 -18.25
C ALA A 441 -9.54 10.40 -17.92
N ALA A 442 -9.42 10.79 -16.65
CA ALA A 442 -8.51 11.85 -16.23
C ALA A 442 -7.04 11.47 -16.52
N ALA A 443 -6.64 10.23 -16.20
CA ALA A 443 -5.29 9.74 -16.42
C ALA A 443 -4.93 9.55 -17.90
N GLU A 444 -5.91 9.34 -18.78
CA GLU A 444 -5.68 9.32 -20.22
C GLU A 444 -5.23 10.67 -20.77
N ILE A 445 -5.66 11.76 -20.15
CA ILE A 445 -5.38 13.13 -20.58
C ILE A 445 -4.13 13.67 -19.87
N ASP A 446 -4.05 13.48 -18.55
CA ASP A 446 -2.95 13.97 -17.73
C ASP A 446 -2.47 12.87 -16.76
N PRO A 447 -1.64 11.92 -17.24
CA PRO A 447 -1.19 10.75 -16.46
C PRO A 447 -0.13 11.09 -15.40
N ALA A 448 0.39 12.32 -15.38
CA ALA A 448 1.50 12.67 -14.51
C ALA A 448 1.05 13.29 -13.16
N VAL A 449 -0.26 13.33 -12.89
CA VAL A 449 -0.85 13.98 -11.70
C VAL A 449 -0.77 13.04 -10.48
N PRO A 450 0.05 13.31 -9.46
CA PRO A 450 0.16 12.43 -8.29
C PRO A 450 -1.17 12.26 -7.54
N LEU A 451 -1.91 13.36 -7.37
CA LEU A 451 -3.16 13.37 -6.61
C LEU A 451 -4.25 12.50 -7.23
N LEU A 452 -4.23 12.32 -8.56
CA LEU A 452 -5.16 11.43 -9.23
C LEU A 452 -5.03 10.00 -8.69
N TYR A 453 -3.81 9.47 -8.68
CA TYR A 453 -3.52 8.12 -8.19
C TYR A 453 -3.74 8.01 -6.68
N TRP A 454 -3.40 9.06 -5.91
CA TRP A 454 -3.70 9.10 -4.47
C TRP A 454 -5.20 8.96 -4.20
N HIS A 455 -6.05 9.73 -4.88
CA HIS A 455 -7.49 9.66 -4.70
C HIS A 455 -8.09 8.35 -5.20
N ALA A 456 -7.61 7.82 -6.32
CA ALA A 456 -8.01 6.50 -6.81
C ALA A 456 -7.62 5.39 -5.83
N GLY A 457 -6.43 5.48 -5.22
CA GLY A 457 -5.98 4.54 -4.18
C GLY A 457 -6.87 4.58 -2.94
N ARG A 458 -7.22 5.78 -2.46
CA ARG A 458 -8.18 5.93 -1.34
C ARG A 458 -9.54 5.34 -1.67
N TYR A 459 -10.00 5.51 -2.91
CA TYR A 459 -11.22 4.88 -3.38
C TYR A 459 -11.09 3.34 -3.40
N ALA A 460 -9.99 2.79 -3.90
CA ALA A 460 -9.74 1.35 -3.89
C ALA A 460 -9.75 0.76 -2.47
N VAL A 461 -9.18 1.44 -1.46
CA VAL A 461 -9.31 1.01 -0.06
C VAL A 461 -10.77 0.98 0.40
N SER A 462 -11.60 1.96 0.02
CA SER A 462 -13.03 1.95 0.35
C SER A 462 -13.80 0.77 -0.26
N GLN A 463 -13.26 0.17 -1.32
CA GLN A 463 -13.80 -1.01 -1.98
C GLN A 463 -13.15 -2.32 -1.48
N ASN A 464 -12.32 -2.25 -0.45
CA ASN A 464 -11.53 -3.37 0.07
C ASN A 464 -10.56 -3.99 -0.95
N ASP A 465 -10.10 -3.20 -1.94
CA ASP A 465 -9.09 -3.60 -2.92
C ASP A 465 -7.71 -3.05 -2.51
N ILE A 466 -7.09 -3.75 -1.57
CA ILE A 466 -5.85 -3.31 -0.91
C ILE A 466 -4.65 -3.33 -1.86
N GLU A 467 -4.58 -4.33 -2.74
CA GLU A 467 -3.45 -4.46 -3.68
C GLU A 467 -3.44 -3.30 -4.69
N THR A 468 -4.61 -3.02 -5.29
CA THR A 468 -4.75 -1.86 -6.17
C THR A 468 -4.48 -0.56 -5.42
N ALA A 469 -4.95 -0.42 -4.18
CA ALA A 469 -4.74 0.80 -3.41
C ALA A 469 -3.26 1.12 -3.20
N TRP A 470 -2.47 0.15 -2.74
CA TRP A 470 -1.03 0.35 -2.50
C TRP A 470 -0.25 0.59 -3.79
N LEU A 471 -0.63 -0.08 -4.88
CA LEU A 471 -0.08 0.18 -6.20
C LEU A 471 -0.29 1.64 -6.64
N LEU A 472 -1.50 2.17 -6.43
CA LEU A 472 -1.84 3.56 -6.75
C LEU A 472 -1.18 4.57 -5.81
N PHE A 473 -1.02 4.24 -4.52
CA PHE A 473 -0.25 5.07 -3.57
C PHE A 473 1.24 5.15 -3.94
N ASP A 474 1.83 4.02 -4.33
CA ASP A 474 3.21 3.99 -4.82
C ASP A 474 3.38 4.81 -6.11
N LEU A 475 2.43 4.72 -7.04
CA LEU A 475 2.41 5.56 -8.25
C LEU A 475 2.32 7.04 -7.88
N ALA A 476 1.44 7.42 -6.95
CA ALA A 476 1.32 8.80 -6.50
C ALA A 476 2.63 9.33 -5.89
N CYS A 477 3.33 8.52 -5.10
CA CYS A 477 4.61 8.90 -4.49
C CYS A 477 5.77 8.99 -5.50
N ALA A 478 5.69 8.18 -6.56
CA ALA A 478 6.67 8.06 -7.62
C ALA A 478 6.65 9.22 -8.63
N LEU A 479 5.49 9.79 -8.90
CA LEU A 479 5.34 10.80 -9.94
C LEU A 479 6.04 12.12 -9.57
N PRO A 480 6.75 12.76 -10.52
CA PRO A 480 7.50 13.98 -10.26
C PRO A 480 6.56 15.19 -10.22
N SER A 481 6.19 15.66 -9.04
CA SER A 481 5.43 16.91 -8.90
C SER A 481 5.54 17.49 -7.48
N ALA A 482 5.32 18.80 -7.33
CA ALA A 482 5.32 19.46 -6.03
C ALA A 482 4.22 18.91 -5.09
N THR A 483 3.10 18.43 -5.62
CA THR A 483 2.06 17.80 -4.80
C THR A 483 2.38 16.38 -4.35
N SER A 484 3.43 15.74 -4.88
CA SER A 484 3.86 14.39 -4.45
C SER A 484 4.19 14.30 -2.96
N GLU A 485 4.48 15.43 -2.31
CA GLU A 485 4.70 15.50 -0.86
C GLU A 485 3.47 15.10 -0.05
N THR A 486 2.26 15.43 -0.52
CA THR A 486 1.03 15.05 0.19
C THR A 486 0.81 13.54 0.17
N PRO A 487 0.81 12.86 -1.00
CA PRO A 487 0.78 11.39 -1.06
C PRO A 487 1.92 10.73 -0.29
N ARG A 488 3.16 11.25 -0.35
CA ARG A 488 4.29 10.70 0.42
C ARG A 488 4.07 10.78 1.92
N ARG A 489 3.65 11.94 2.43
CA ARG A 489 3.36 12.14 3.85
C ARG A 489 2.21 11.25 4.32
N GLU A 490 1.11 11.21 3.58
CA GLU A 490 -0.07 10.42 3.96
C GLU A 490 0.20 8.90 3.85
N THR A 491 0.87 8.45 2.79
CA THR A 491 1.28 7.05 2.64
C THR A 491 2.28 6.64 3.72
N GLY A 492 3.27 7.50 4.03
CA GLY A 492 4.20 7.29 5.14
C GLY A 492 3.48 7.15 6.48
N ALA A 493 2.49 7.99 6.75
CA ALA A 493 1.67 7.87 7.96
C ALA A 493 0.87 6.56 8.02
N LEU A 494 0.35 6.07 6.88
CA LEU A 494 -0.32 4.77 6.81
C LEU A 494 0.65 3.61 7.10
N VAL A 495 1.86 3.65 6.54
CA VAL A 495 2.92 2.66 6.82
C VAL A 495 3.30 2.66 8.30
N GLU A 496 3.53 3.82 8.90
CA GLU A 496 3.87 3.93 10.32
C GLU A 496 2.71 3.43 11.20
N ARG A 497 1.47 3.69 10.82
CA ARG A 497 0.31 3.13 11.51
C ARG A 497 0.29 1.61 11.44
N LEU A 498 0.54 1.01 10.28
CA LEU A 498 0.66 -0.45 10.14
C LEU A 498 1.79 -1.02 11.00
N ARG A 499 2.95 -0.34 11.05
CA ARG A 499 4.08 -0.72 11.91
C ARG A 499 3.72 -0.69 13.40
N ASN A 500 2.97 0.32 13.83
CA ASN A 500 2.55 0.42 15.22
C ASN A 500 1.53 -0.67 15.60
N ILE A 501 0.64 -1.01 14.67
CA ILE A 501 -0.41 -2.00 14.90
C ILE A 501 0.15 -3.44 14.82
N SER A 502 1.09 -3.70 13.91
CA SER A 502 1.74 -5.01 13.75
C SER A 502 3.27 -4.91 13.74
N PRO A 503 3.90 -4.53 14.86
CA PRO A 503 5.33 -4.26 14.90
C PRO A 503 6.16 -5.50 14.54
N ARG A 504 5.69 -6.70 14.92
CA ARG A 504 6.39 -7.95 14.62
C ARG A 504 6.33 -8.31 13.13
N PHE A 505 5.35 -7.82 12.37
CA PHE A 505 5.35 -8.03 10.92
C PHE A 505 6.49 -7.27 10.21
N PHE A 506 6.99 -6.18 10.81
CA PHE A 506 8.06 -5.34 10.23
C PHE A 506 9.41 -5.45 10.96
N ALA A 507 9.43 -5.93 12.21
CA ALA A 507 10.63 -5.94 13.04
C ALA A 507 11.61 -7.08 12.71
N ALA A 508 12.88 -6.88 13.08
CA ALA A 508 13.83 -7.98 13.29
C ALA A 508 13.37 -8.88 14.45
N ALA A 509 13.79 -10.14 14.47
CA ALA A 509 13.71 -10.94 15.70
C ALA A 509 14.63 -10.30 16.76
N GLN A 510 14.09 -10.04 17.96
CA GLN A 510 14.84 -9.45 19.08
C GLN A 510 15.57 -10.52 19.86
#